data_AF-A0A5Q4DNJ1-F1
#
_entry.id   AF-A0A5Q4DNJ1-F1
#
_cell.length_a   1.000
_cell.length_b   1.000
_cell.length_c   1.000
_cell.angle_alpha   90.00
_cell.angle_beta   90.00
_cell.angle_gamma   90.00
#
_symmetry.space_group_name_H-M   'P 1'
#
loop_
_entity.id
_entity.type
_entity.pdbx_description
1 polymer ?
#
loop_
_entity_poly.entity_id
_entity_poly.type
_entity_poly.pdbx_seq_one_letter_code
_entity_poly.pdbx_strand_id
1 'polypeptide(L)'
;MSLFSRKVEQVPCTVEVSHRFEALHAHVRFNDGSVVHPGDEVQVQGPPVLAAWGELIVEDRIATITRANALERLWTRMTGDFEFMELCEFSFSEEMSV
;
A
#
# COMPACT_ATOMS: atom_id res chain seq x y z
N MET A 1 21.78 1.49 -7.89
CA MET A 1 21.12 0.21 -8.18
C MET A 1 21.98 -0.90 -7.61
N SER A 2 21.67 -1.36 -6.40
CA SER A 2 22.33 -2.55 -5.86
C SER A 2 21.56 -3.77 -6.34
N LEU A 3 22.27 -4.79 -6.84
CA LEU A 3 21.65 -6.03 -7.33
C LEU A 3 20.95 -6.83 -6.21
N PHE A 4 21.30 -6.57 -4.94
CA PHE A 4 20.84 -7.36 -3.79
C PHE A 4 20.38 -6.53 -2.59
N SER A 5 20.60 -5.22 -2.55
CA SER A 5 20.22 -4.39 -1.40
C SER A 5 18.88 -3.69 -1.62
N ARG A 6 17.90 -4.05 -0.78
CA ARG A 6 16.61 -3.37 -0.70
C ARG A 6 16.81 -1.97 -0.14
N LYS A 7 16.27 -0.97 -0.83
CA LYS A 7 16.27 0.42 -0.35
C LYS A 7 14.99 0.68 0.41
N VAL A 8 15.10 1.21 1.62
CA VAL A 8 13.95 1.60 2.44
C VAL A 8 13.88 3.13 2.48
N GLU A 9 12.71 3.67 2.21
CA GLU A 9 12.42 5.10 2.19
C GLU A 9 11.21 5.39 3.06
N GLN A 10 11.23 6.50 3.81
CA GLN A 10 10.07 6.98 4.55
C GLN A 10 9.50 8.20 3.85
N VAL A 11 8.20 8.18 3.58
CA VAL A 11 7.50 9.19 2.81
C VAL A 11 6.27 9.69 3.56
N PRO A 12 5.97 10.99 3.55
CA PRO A 12 4.72 11.50 4.10
C PRO A 12 3.55 11.06 3.21
N CYS A 13 2.47 10.60 3.82
CA CYS A 13 1.27 10.16 3.13
C CYS A 13 0.01 10.62 3.85
N THR A 14 -1.07 10.81 3.11
CA THR A 14 -2.40 11.02 3.65
C THR A 14 -3.20 9.74 3.43
N VAL A 15 -3.79 9.21 4.50
CA VAL A 15 -4.69 8.06 4.48
C VAL A 15 -6.11 8.56 4.60
N GLU A 16 -6.95 8.16 3.66
CA GLU A 16 -8.38 8.48 3.63
C GLU A 16 -9.18 7.19 3.69
N VAL A 17 -9.95 7.00 4.76
CA VAL A 17 -10.84 5.85 4.93
C VAL A 17 -12.28 6.35 4.99
N SER A 18 -13.08 5.93 4.02
CA SER A 18 -14.50 6.24 3.92
C SER A 18 -15.32 5.00 4.19
N HIS A 19 -16.30 5.11 5.09
CA HIS A 19 -17.31 4.09 5.31
C HIS A 19 -18.69 4.72 5.23
N ARG A 20 -19.02 5.27 4.05
CA ARG A 20 -20.29 5.98 3.79
C ARG A 20 -21.12 5.21 2.78
N PHE A 21 -22.41 5.57 2.72
CA PHE A 21 -23.32 4.99 1.74
C PHE A 21 -22.87 5.28 0.30
N GLU A 22 -22.35 6.47 0.06
CA GLU A 22 -21.89 6.91 -1.26
C GLU A 22 -20.56 6.27 -1.67
N ALA A 23 -19.70 5.93 -0.71
CA ALA A 23 -18.37 5.40 -0.97
C ALA A 23 -17.79 4.62 0.23
N LEU A 24 -17.30 3.41 -0.05
CA LEU A 24 -16.53 2.55 0.86
C LEU A 24 -15.14 2.33 0.29
N HIS A 25 -14.12 2.99 0.85
CA HIS A 25 -12.74 2.93 0.34
C HIS A 25 -11.69 3.21 1.41
N ALA A 26 -10.47 2.76 1.14
CA ALA A 26 -9.28 3.12 1.87
C ALA A 26 -8.20 3.53 0.85
N HIS A 27 -7.95 4.84 0.75
CA HIS A 27 -6.98 5.41 -0.18
C HIS A 27 -5.76 5.94 0.57
N VAL A 28 -4.57 5.65 0.02
CA VAL A 28 -3.32 6.22 0.49
C VAL A 28 -2.75 7.09 -0.62
N ARG A 29 -2.45 8.36 -0.29
CA ARG A 29 -1.82 9.31 -1.19
C ARG A 29 -0.46 9.73 -0.65
N PHE A 30 0.59 9.60 -1.44
CA PHE A 30 1.91 10.10 -1.08
C PHE A 30 2.00 11.61 -1.35
N ASN A 31 2.41 12.38 -0.36
CA ASN A 31 2.39 13.84 -0.40
C ASN A 31 3.66 14.45 -1.02
N ASP A 32 4.70 13.64 -1.20
CA ASP A 32 6.00 14.01 -1.77
C ASP A 32 6.11 13.68 -3.27
N GLY A 33 5.05 13.12 -3.88
CA GLY A 33 5.06 12.66 -5.27
C GLY A 33 5.79 11.33 -5.50
N SER A 34 6.08 10.58 -4.44
CA SER A 34 6.68 9.25 -4.55
C SER A 34 5.80 8.30 -5.38
N VAL A 35 6.43 7.65 -6.36
CA VAL A 35 5.78 6.65 -7.22
C VAL A 35 6.16 5.26 -6.75
N VAL A 36 5.18 4.37 -6.67
CA VAL A 36 5.36 2.95 -6.35
C VAL A 36 5.49 2.16 -7.65
N HIS A 37 6.45 1.25 -7.69
CA HIS A 37 6.64 0.36 -8.84
C HIS A 37 6.30 -1.09 -8.48
N PRO A 38 6.03 -1.96 -9.48
CA PRO A 38 5.81 -3.38 -9.22
C PRO A 38 6.95 -4.00 -8.40
N GLY A 39 6.57 -4.75 -7.37
CA GLY A 39 7.47 -5.35 -6.39
C GLY A 39 7.86 -4.45 -5.21
N ASP A 40 7.62 -3.13 -5.27
CA ASP A 40 7.80 -2.27 -4.11
C ASP A 40 6.70 -2.56 -3.07
N GLU A 41 7.07 -2.67 -1.80
CA GLU A 41 6.16 -2.87 -0.68
C GLU A 41 5.93 -1.54 0.04
N VAL A 42 4.68 -1.26 0.42
CA VAL A 42 4.30 -0.04 1.14
C VAL A 42 3.66 -0.41 2.46
N GLN A 43 4.19 0.14 3.55
CA GLN A 43 3.64 -0.02 4.88
C GLN A 43 3.33 1.35 5.50
N VAL A 44 2.06 1.64 5.75
CA VAL A 44 1.65 2.84 6.49
C VAL A 44 1.92 2.63 7.97
N GLN A 45 2.59 3.58 8.61
CA GLN A 45 2.92 3.49 10.03
C GLN A 45 1.70 3.88 10.90
N GLY A 46 1.63 3.27 12.09
CA GLY A 46 0.62 3.55 13.10
C GLY A 46 -0.50 2.51 13.17
N PRO A 47 -1.49 2.73 14.05
CA PRO A 47 -2.59 1.79 14.28
C PRO A 47 -3.55 1.76 13.08
N PRO A 48 -4.35 0.69 12.89
CA PRO A 48 -5.37 0.64 11.85
C PRO A 48 -6.31 1.86 11.87
N VAL A 49 -6.61 2.44 10.70
CA VAL A 49 -7.60 3.51 10.56
C VAL A 49 -8.95 2.86 10.28
N LEU A 50 -9.88 2.97 11.22
CA LEU A 50 -11.20 2.36 11.13
C LEU A 50 -12.27 3.46 11.17
N ALA A 51 -13.01 3.62 10.06
CA ALA A 51 -14.14 4.53 9.99
C ALA A 51 -15.45 3.79 10.33
N ALA A 52 -16.25 4.37 11.22
CA ALA A 52 -17.60 3.86 11.48
C ALA A 52 -18.55 4.19 10.31
N TRP A 53 -19.69 3.52 10.24
CA TRP A 53 -20.70 3.81 9.22
C TRP A 53 -21.13 5.29 9.25
N GLY A 54 -21.04 5.96 8.11
CA GLY A 54 -21.31 7.39 7.93
C GLY A 54 -20.06 8.29 8.03
N GLU A 55 -18.90 7.75 8.38
CA GLU A 55 -17.69 8.55 8.62
C GLU A 55 -16.70 8.54 7.46
N LEU A 56 -15.91 9.62 7.39
CA LEU A 56 -14.74 9.77 6.54
C LEU A 56 -13.61 10.25 7.44
N ILE A 57 -12.57 9.43 7.57
CA ILE A 57 -11.38 9.75 8.37
C ILE A 57 -10.24 10.07 7.41
N VAL A 58 -9.61 11.21 7.61
CA VAL A 58 -8.43 11.65 6.86
C VAL A 58 -7.30 11.91 7.86
N GLU A 59 -6.21 11.17 7.74
CA GLU A 59 -5.05 11.29 8.62
C GLU A 59 -3.75 11.43 7.83
N ASP A 60 -2.88 12.34 8.25
CA ASP A 60 -1.53 12.45 7.75
C ASP A 60 -0.60 11.53 8.54
N ARG A 61 0.10 10.64 7.83
CA ARG A 61 0.95 9.58 8.38
C ARG A 61 2.25 9.47 7.59
N ILE A 62 3.16 8.63 8.09
CA ILE A 62 4.37 8.25 7.37
C ILE A 62 4.17 6.84 6.83
N ALA A 63 4.50 6.64 5.55
CA ALA A 63 4.61 5.31 4.95
C ALA A 63 6.08 4.94 4.75
N THR A 64 6.40 3.69 5.00
CA THR A 64 7.69 3.09 4.66
C THR A 64 7.53 2.37 3.32
N ILE A 65 8.33 2.76 2.33
CA ILE A 65 8.42 2.08 1.04
C ILE A 65 9.69 1.23 1.03
N THR A 66 9.53 -0.08 0.88
CA THR A 66 10.63 -1.01 0.65
C THR A 66 10.72 -1.29 -0.85
N ARG A 67 11.78 -0.80 -1.49
CA ARG A 67 11.99 -0.93 -2.93
C ARG A 67 12.42 -2.35 -3.29
N ALA A 68 11.79 -2.93 -4.32
CA ALA A 68 12.22 -4.20 -4.89
C ALA A 68 13.59 -4.07 -5.56
N ASN A 69 14.39 -5.14 -5.45
CA ASN A 69 15.67 -5.25 -6.12
C ASN A 69 15.49 -5.44 -7.64
N ALA A 70 16.56 -5.18 -8.40
CA ALA A 70 16.51 -5.30 -9.86
C ALA A 70 16.15 -6.73 -10.34
N LEU A 71 16.58 -7.76 -9.61
CA LEU A 71 16.23 -9.15 -9.89
C LEU A 71 14.75 -9.44 -9.59
N GLU A 72 14.24 -8.96 -8.44
CA GLU A 72 12.82 -9.09 -8.07
C GLU A 72 11.94 -8.38 -9.09
N ARG A 73 12.28 -7.14 -9.48
CA ARG A 73 11.55 -6.40 -10.52
C ARG A 73 11.57 -7.10 -11.87
N LEU A 74 12.70 -7.68 -12.27
CA LEU A 74 12.80 -8.43 -13.53
C LEU A 74 11.97 -9.71 -13.45
N TRP A 75 12.03 -10.43 -12.32
CA TRP A 75 11.22 -11.60 -12.08
C TRP A 75 9.72 -11.27 -12.10
N THR A 76 9.25 -10.30 -11.31
CA THR A 76 7.86 -9.83 -11.32
C THR A 76 7.39 -9.38 -12.70
N ARG A 77 8.26 -8.78 -13.53
CA ARG A 77 7.92 -8.46 -14.93
C ARG A 77 7.82 -9.70 -15.82
N MET A 78 8.66 -10.71 -15.60
CA MET A 78 8.66 -11.94 -16.40
C MET A 78 7.55 -12.93 -15.98
N THR A 79 7.20 -12.99 -14.69
CA THR A 79 6.16 -13.87 -14.14
C THR A 79 4.82 -13.17 -13.95
N GLY A 80 4.76 -11.83 -13.98
CA GLY A 80 3.51 -11.08 -13.83
C GLY A 80 2.49 -11.32 -14.93
N ASP A 81 2.92 -11.79 -16.12
CA ASP A 81 2.00 -12.26 -17.17
C ASP A 81 1.46 -13.67 -16.91
N PHE A 82 2.09 -14.44 -16.00
CA PHE A 82 1.68 -15.81 -15.61
C PHE A 82 0.83 -15.83 -14.33
N GLU A 83 1.07 -14.91 -13.40
CA GLU A 83 0.20 -14.63 -12.27
C GLU A 83 -0.97 -13.76 -12.75
N PHE A 84 -2.01 -14.44 -13.24
CA PHE A 84 -3.40 -13.98 -13.40
C PHE A 84 -3.65 -12.51 -12.99
N MET A 85 -4.03 -11.67 -13.96
CA MET A 85 -4.59 -10.33 -13.75
C MET A 85 -5.98 -10.38 -13.08
N GLU A 86 -6.10 -11.05 -11.93
CA GLU A 86 -7.27 -10.88 -11.08
C GLU A 86 -7.19 -9.48 -10.45
N LEU A 87 -8.33 -8.78 -10.46
CA LEU A 87 -8.49 -7.51 -9.77
C LEU A 87 -7.86 -7.63 -8.39
N CYS A 88 -6.88 -6.78 -8.07
CA CYS A 88 -6.29 -6.74 -6.74
C CYS A 88 -7.37 -6.34 -5.72
N GLU A 89 -8.10 -7.32 -5.21
CA GLU A 89 -8.87 -7.18 -3.98
C GLU A 89 -7.85 -6.95 -2.87
N PHE A 90 -7.87 -5.74 -2.32
CA PHE A 90 -7.17 -5.43 -1.07
C PHE A 90 -7.84 -6.24 0.04
N SER A 91 -7.44 -7.50 0.19
CA SER A 91 -7.89 -8.36 1.29
C SER A 91 -7.32 -7.83 2.60
N PHE A 92 -8.22 -7.40 3.47
CA PHE A 92 -7.91 -7.03 4.85
C PHE A 92 -7.67 -8.33 5.63
N SER A 93 -6.43 -8.58 6.05
CA SER A 93 -6.14 -9.69 6.96
C SER A 93 -6.57 -9.29 8.37
N GLU A 94 -7.81 -9.63 8.74
CA GLU A 94 -8.25 -9.61 10.13
C GLU A 94 -7.65 -10.83 10.85
N GLU A 95 -6.69 -10.60 11.76
CA GLU A 95 -6.58 -11.45 12.95
C GLU A 95 -7.45 -10.82 14.04
N MET A 96 -8.74 -11.17 14.03
CA MET A 96 -9.60 -10.93 15.19
C MET A 96 -9.31 -11.99 16.26
N SER A 97 -8.51 -11.64 17.27
CA SER A 97 -8.53 -12.38 18.53
C SER A 97 -9.74 -11.92 19.34
N VAL A 98 -10.70 -12.83 19.52
CA VAL A 98 -11.86 -12.72 20.42
C VAL A 98 -11.41 -12.63 21.88
#